data_AF-A0A846WJJ9-F1
#
_entry.id   AF-A0A846WJJ9-F1
#
_cell.length_a   1.000
_cell.length_b   1.000
_cell.length_c   1.000
_cell.angle_alpha   90.00
_cell.angle_beta   90.00
_cell.angle_gamma   90.00
#
_symmetry.space_group_name_H-M   'P 1'
#
loop_
_entity.id
_entity.type
_entity.pdbx_description
1 polymer ?
#
loop_
_entity_poly.entity_id
_entity_poly.type
_entity_poly.pdbx_seq_one_letter_code
_entity_poly.pdbx_strand_id
1 'polypeptide(L)'
;MRRWCTAVETGGLGYGAAALTALAELVADARRAGDGPMAALATSTAASLYRQSGRHRDARALDSRALAYVDAAGSSPRHADSRWTRAALADTLVNLAADNLGLLRFGVSHRLLERADVVLGRPQDLGEGPWLPDARCRLRLLWVRAEWALYTGDAKHAVEVAERAQAQLADRADHGSERHRIKTGLVLAAARAGAGQTEHARQDASTVRDQAAEAGLLPLCWAASSLLQGLGDAPDSGPGGPAPSTGASVIDLHRLLMERGMPFVTSANDR
;
A
#
# COMPACT_ATOMS: atom_id res chain seq x y z
N MET A 1 -16.22 11.84 1.34
CA MET A 1 -14.91 12.10 0.69
C MET A 1 -13.89 12.70 1.65
N ARG A 2 -14.01 13.97 2.10
CA ARG A 2 -13.01 14.60 3.00
C ARG A 2 -12.65 13.75 4.23
N ARG A 3 -13.66 13.24 4.95
CA ARG A 3 -13.45 12.33 6.11
C ARG A 3 -12.61 11.10 5.76
N TRP A 4 -12.79 10.53 4.56
CA TRP A 4 -11.99 9.40 4.10
C TRP A 4 -10.54 9.80 3.84
N CYS A 5 -10.30 10.90 3.12
CA CYS A 5 -8.95 11.42 2.88
C CYS A 5 -8.20 11.68 4.20
N THR A 6 -8.85 12.35 5.16
CA THR A 6 -8.27 12.59 6.49
C THR A 6 -7.92 11.29 7.21
N ALA A 7 -8.77 10.26 7.14
CA ALA A 7 -8.47 8.97 7.75
C ALA A 7 -7.30 8.24 7.05
N VAL A 8 -7.20 8.34 5.72
CA VAL A 8 -6.07 7.82 4.94
C VAL A 8 -4.77 8.51 5.35
N GLU A 9 -4.77 9.84 5.47
CA GLU A 9 -3.63 10.64 5.92
C GLU A 9 -3.23 10.30 7.35
N THR A 10 -4.20 10.25 8.27
CA THR A 10 -4.01 9.89 9.69
C THR A 10 -3.33 8.53 9.83
N GLY A 11 -3.80 7.52 9.06
CA GLY A 11 -3.16 6.21 9.01
C GLY A 11 -1.78 6.24 8.35
N GLY A 12 -1.59 7.09 7.33
CA GLY A 12 -0.30 7.32 6.69
C GLY A 12 0.76 7.90 7.62
N LEU A 13 0.36 8.74 8.58
CA LEU A 13 1.21 9.30 9.64
C LEU A 13 1.46 8.30 10.80
N GLY A 14 0.85 7.12 10.75
CA GLY A 14 1.02 6.07 11.75
C GLY A 14 0.07 6.15 12.95
N TYR A 15 -0.94 7.03 12.94
CA TYR A 15 -1.96 7.09 14.00
C TYR A 15 -3.05 6.04 13.78
N GLY A 16 -2.68 4.77 13.93
CA GLY A 16 -3.50 3.60 13.62
C GLY A 16 -4.85 3.58 14.36
N ALA A 17 -4.86 3.80 15.68
CA ALA A 17 -6.11 3.78 16.46
C ALA A 17 -7.09 4.87 16.02
N ALA A 18 -6.59 6.10 15.81
CA ALA A 18 -7.40 7.22 15.36
C ALA A 18 -7.97 6.97 13.95
N ALA A 19 -7.13 6.49 13.03
CA ALA A 19 -7.55 6.16 11.67
C ALA A 19 -8.61 5.04 11.65
N LEU A 20 -8.38 3.94 12.36
CA LEU A 20 -9.32 2.81 12.44
C LEU A 20 -10.67 3.23 13.02
N THR A 21 -10.68 4.08 14.05
CA THR A 21 -11.91 4.62 14.65
C THR A 21 -12.68 5.47 13.64
N ALA A 22 -12.02 6.43 13.00
CA ALA A 22 -12.65 7.30 12.00
C ALA A 22 -13.19 6.50 10.80
N LEU A 23 -12.49 5.45 10.37
CA LEU A 23 -12.93 4.56 9.30
C LEU A 23 -14.14 3.73 9.71
N ALA A 24 -14.19 3.21 10.94
CA ALA A 24 -15.33 2.45 11.43
C ALA A 24 -16.61 3.29 11.48
N GLU A 25 -16.52 4.53 11.98
CA GLU A 25 -17.62 5.49 11.96
C GLU A 25 -18.07 5.80 10.52
N LEU A 26 -17.12 6.06 9.62
CA LEU A 26 -17.42 6.34 8.22
C LEU A 26 -18.11 5.16 7.52
N VAL A 27 -17.72 3.92 7.82
CA VAL A 27 -18.40 2.72 7.31
C VAL A 27 -19.84 2.66 7.81
N ALA A 28 -20.08 2.91 9.10
CA ALA A 28 -21.43 2.91 9.66
C ALA A 28 -22.32 3.99 9.01
N ASP A 29 -21.79 5.19 8.82
CA ASP A 29 -22.50 6.32 8.18
C ASP A 29 -22.80 6.03 6.71
N ALA A 30 -21.82 5.55 5.96
CA ALA A 30 -21.96 5.22 4.55
C ALA A 30 -23.00 4.12 4.32
N ARG A 31 -23.03 3.09 5.19
CA ARG A 31 -24.05 2.04 5.14
C ARG A 31 -25.46 2.59 5.39
N ARG A 32 -25.64 3.46 6.38
CA ARG A 32 -26.94 4.09 6.66
C ARG A 32 -27.41 4.98 5.49
N ALA A 33 -26.48 5.61 4.79
CA ALA A 33 -26.75 6.45 3.61
C ALA A 33 -26.89 5.66 2.29
N GLY A 34 -26.70 4.35 2.31
CA GLY A 34 -26.67 3.51 1.10
C GLY A 34 -25.49 3.81 0.15
N ASP A 35 -24.40 4.41 0.66
CA ASP A 35 -23.19 4.72 -0.10
C ASP A 35 -22.20 3.54 -0.01
N GLY A 36 -22.50 2.47 -0.75
CA GLY A 36 -21.67 1.27 -0.78
C GLY A 36 -20.22 1.50 -1.25
N PRO A 37 -19.95 2.34 -2.29
CA PRO A 37 -18.58 2.66 -2.69
C PRO A 37 -17.75 3.29 -1.57
N MET A 38 -18.33 4.24 -0.80
CA MET A 38 -17.63 4.83 0.35
C MET A 38 -17.42 3.81 1.48
N ALA A 39 -18.42 2.96 1.77
CA ALA A 39 -18.28 1.90 2.77
C ALA A 39 -17.16 0.90 2.41
N ALA A 40 -17.05 0.56 1.12
CA ALA A 40 -15.97 -0.28 0.60
C ALA A 40 -14.61 0.39 0.73
N LEU A 41 -14.44 1.62 0.24
CA LEU A 41 -13.17 2.36 0.33
C LEU A 41 -12.70 2.53 1.78
N ALA A 42 -13.59 2.87 2.69
CA ALA A 42 -13.26 2.99 4.11
C ALA A 42 -12.85 1.64 4.73
N THR A 43 -13.57 0.56 4.41
CA THR A 43 -13.25 -0.80 4.88
C THR A 43 -11.90 -1.29 4.34
N SER A 44 -11.63 -1.08 3.05
CA SER A 44 -10.36 -1.40 2.40
C SER A 44 -9.18 -0.57 2.92
N THR A 45 -9.44 0.68 3.33
CA THR A 45 -8.41 1.51 3.98
C THR A 45 -8.04 0.93 5.34
N ALA A 46 -9.03 0.48 6.13
CA ALA A 46 -8.78 -0.18 7.40
C ALA A 46 -7.98 -1.48 7.18
N ALA A 47 -8.37 -2.29 6.19
CA ALA A 47 -7.64 -3.49 5.80
C ALA A 47 -6.16 -3.22 5.46
N SER A 48 -5.89 -2.08 4.81
CA SER A 48 -4.52 -1.65 4.53
C SER A 48 -3.67 -1.38 5.77
N LEU A 49 -4.25 -0.94 6.88
CA LEU A 49 -3.52 -0.77 8.13
C LEU A 49 -3.12 -2.15 8.70
N TYR A 50 -4.03 -3.12 8.70
CA TYR A 50 -3.74 -4.51 9.09
C TYR A 50 -2.66 -5.14 8.22
N ARG A 51 -2.73 -4.96 6.90
CA ARG A 51 -1.76 -5.50 5.94
C ARG A 51 -0.34 -4.94 6.15
N GLN A 52 -0.23 -3.64 6.35
CA GLN A 52 1.07 -2.99 6.62
C GLN A 52 1.72 -3.50 7.92
N SER A 53 0.89 -4.03 8.83
CA SER A 53 1.33 -4.68 10.06
C SER A 53 1.51 -6.21 9.94
N GLY A 54 1.47 -6.76 8.72
CA GLY A 54 1.64 -8.20 8.43
C GLY A 54 0.39 -9.06 8.66
N ARG A 55 -0.75 -8.47 9.06
CA ARG A 55 -1.99 -9.19 9.38
C ARG A 55 -2.85 -9.46 8.14
N HIS A 56 -2.30 -10.20 7.18
CA HIS A 56 -2.95 -10.47 5.90
C HIS A 56 -4.29 -11.23 6.01
N ARG A 57 -4.46 -12.09 7.02
CA ARG A 57 -5.74 -12.80 7.22
C ARG A 57 -6.87 -11.86 7.62
N ASP A 58 -6.60 -10.93 8.53
CA ASP A 58 -7.57 -9.93 8.98
C ASP A 58 -7.88 -8.92 7.87
N ALA A 59 -6.83 -8.46 7.19
CA ALA A 59 -6.97 -7.59 6.02
C ALA A 59 -7.84 -8.23 4.94
N ARG A 60 -7.63 -9.52 4.63
CA ARG A 60 -8.44 -10.26 3.65
C ARG A 60 -9.91 -10.32 4.05
N ALA A 61 -10.21 -10.52 5.34
CA ALA A 61 -11.59 -10.56 5.83
C ALA A 61 -12.29 -9.20 5.65
N LEU A 62 -11.57 -8.11 5.94
CA LEU A 62 -12.06 -6.75 5.73
C LEU A 62 -12.26 -6.44 4.24
N ASP A 63 -11.30 -6.74 3.37
CA ASP A 63 -11.46 -6.51 1.92
C ASP A 63 -12.54 -7.42 1.30
N SER A 64 -12.76 -8.63 1.83
CA SER A 64 -13.90 -9.47 1.41
C SER A 64 -15.24 -8.81 1.76
N ARG A 65 -15.32 -8.16 2.93
CA ARG A 65 -16.50 -7.37 3.33
C ARG A 65 -16.66 -6.11 2.47
N ALA A 66 -15.56 -5.46 2.10
CA ALA A 66 -15.58 -4.33 1.18
C ALA A 66 -16.17 -4.74 -0.18
N LEU A 67 -15.83 -5.93 -0.68
CA LEU A 67 -16.35 -6.45 -1.95
C LEU A 67 -17.88 -6.60 -1.90
N ALA A 68 -18.41 -7.11 -0.79
CA ALA A 68 -19.85 -7.25 -0.59
C ALA A 68 -20.58 -5.88 -0.62
N TYR A 69 -19.96 -4.81 -0.10
CA TYR A 69 -20.55 -3.46 -0.20
C TYR A 69 -20.57 -2.94 -1.64
N VAL A 70 -19.55 -3.23 -2.44
CA VAL A 70 -19.51 -2.83 -3.85
C VAL A 70 -20.52 -3.62 -4.68
N ASP A 71 -20.63 -4.94 -4.45
CA ASP A 71 -21.58 -5.81 -5.14
C ASP A 71 -23.04 -5.37 -4.90
N ALA A 72 -23.39 -5.10 -3.64
CA ALA A 72 -24.69 -4.55 -3.27
C ALA A 72 -24.94 -3.17 -3.92
N ALA A 73 -23.91 -2.32 -4.02
CA ALA A 73 -24.03 -1.02 -4.69
C ALA A 73 -24.22 -1.15 -6.21
N GLY A 74 -23.57 -2.11 -6.86
CA GLY A 74 -23.69 -2.35 -8.30
C GLY A 74 -25.10 -2.74 -8.74
N SER A 75 -25.88 -3.33 -7.84
CA SER A 75 -27.31 -3.64 -8.05
C SER A 75 -28.23 -2.42 -7.94
N SER A 76 -27.72 -1.28 -7.44
CA SER A 76 -28.49 -0.04 -7.29
C SER A 76 -28.33 0.85 -8.52
N PRO A 77 -29.42 1.30 -9.17
CA PRO A 77 -29.36 2.24 -10.30
C PRO A 77 -28.62 3.55 -9.98
N ARG A 78 -28.59 3.95 -8.69
CA ARG A 78 -27.88 5.16 -8.21
C ARG A 78 -26.36 5.05 -8.37
N HIS A 79 -25.82 3.84 -8.33
CA HIS A 79 -24.37 3.59 -8.29
C HIS A 79 -23.90 2.69 -9.44
N ALA A 80 -24.82 2.11 -10.20
CA ALA A 80 -24.55 1.51 -11.50
C ALA A 80 -23.78 2.52 -12.35
N ASP A 81 -22.63 2.11 -12.88
CA ASP A 81 -21.73 2.91 -13.73
C ASP A 81 -20.99 4.10 -13.10
N SER A 82 -21.08 4.30 -11.79
CA SER A 82 -20.28 5.33 -11.11
C SER A 82 -18.78 5.00 -11.14
N ARG A 83 -17.94 6.01 -11.46
CA ARG A 83 -16.47 5.90 -11.39
C ARG A 83 -15.98 5.49 -10.00
N TRP A 84 -16.72 5.89 -8.95
CA TRP A 84 -16.41 5.52 -7.57
C TRP A 84 -16.73 4.04 -7.28
N THR A 85 -17.81 3.50 -7.85
CA THR A 85 -18.12 2.06 -7.76
C THR A 85 -17.04 1.24 -8.46
N ARG A 86 -16.67 1.61 -9.70
CA ARG A 86 -15.60 0.94 -10.44
C ARG A 86 -14.26 0.99 -9.70
N ALA A 87 -13.89 2.15 -9.16
CA ALA A 87 -12.66 2.29 -8.40
C ALA A 87 -12.68 1.51 -7.09
N ALA A 88 -13.79 1.51 -6.35
CA ALA A 88 -13.94 0.70 -5.14
C ALA A 88 -13.83 -0.80 -5.44
N LEU A 89 -14.41 -1.27 -6.55
CA LEU A 89 -14.26 -2.64 -7.02
C LEU A 89 -12.80 -2.97 -7.33
N ALA A 90 -12.14 -2.13 -8.13
CA ALA A 90 -10.74 -2.30 -8.52
C ALA A 90 -9.82 -2.35 -7.29
N ASP A 91 -9.95 -1.38 -6.37
CA ASP A 91 -9.16 -1.35 -5.14
C ASP A 91 -9.37 -2.60 -4.29
N THR A 92 -10.62 -3.05 -4.15
CA THR A 92 -10.92 -4.25 -3.37
C THR A 92 -10.27 -5.48 -3.98
N LEU A 93 -10.33 -5.64 -5.31
CA LEU A 93 -9.68 -6.75 -6.02
C LEU A 93 -8.16 -6.70 -5.85
N VAL A 94 -7.54 -5.52 -6.01
CA VAL A 94 -6.11 -5.31 -5.83
C VAL A 94 -5.68 -5.62 -4.39
N ASN A 95 -6.48 -5.21 -3.40
CA ASN A 95 -6.15 -5.47 -2.00
C ASN A 95 -6.31 -6.95 -1.62
N LEU A 96 -7.36 -7.61 -2.12
CA LEU A 96 -7.51 -9.06 -1.97
C LEU A 96 -6.37 -9.80 -2.64
N ALA A 97 -5.86 -9.31 -3.77
CA ALA A 97 -4.66 -9.86 -4.40
C ALA A 97 -3.45 -9.73 -3.46
N ALA A 98 -3.19 -8.52 -2.93
CA ALA A 98 -2.10 -8.26 -2.00
C ALA A 98 -2.16 -9.13 -0.72
N ASP A 99 -3.35 -9.37 -0.17
CA ASP A 99 -3.49 -10.24 0.99
C ASP A 99 -3.30 -11.72 0.66
N ASN A 100 -3.78 -12.17 -0.51
CA ASN A 100 -3.50 -13.53 -0.94
C ASN A 100 -2.00 -13.71 -1.26
N LEU A 101 -1.33 -12.68 -1.80
CA LEU A 101 0.11 -12.65 -1.99
C LEU A 101 0.86 -12.79 -0.66
N GLY A 102 0.51 -11.99 0.35
CA GLY A 102 1.09 -12.08 1.69
C GLY A 102 0.78 -13.38 2.44
N LEU A 103 -0.19 -14.17 1.94
CA LEU A 103 -0.50 -15.52 2.41
C LEU A 103 0.06 -16.62 1.50
N LEU A 104 0.96 -16.27 0.57
CA LEU A 104 1.63 -17.16 -0.37
C LEU A 104 0.66 -17.90 -1.32
N ARG A 105 -0.53 -17.34 -1.55
CA ARG A 105 -1.56 -17.87 -2.46
C ARG A 105 -1.43 -17.24 -3.85
N PHE A 106 -0.27 -17.44 -4.47
CA PHE A 106 0.13 -16.72 -5.70
C PHE A 106 -0.86 -16.85 -6.85
N GLY A 107 -1.44 -18.04 -7.07
CA GLY A 107 -2.43 -18.25 -8.12
C GLY A 107 -3.75 -17.50 -7.88
N VAL A 108 -4.16 -17.33 -6.62
CA VAL A 108 -5.36 -16.52 -6.28
C VAL A 108 -5.05 -15.04 -6.48
N SER A 109 -3.88 -14.60 -6.03
CA SER A 109 -3.41 -13.22 -6.26
C SER A 109 -3.41 -12.87 -7.74
N HIS A 110 -2.81 -13.71 -8.59
CA HIS A 110 -2.74 -13.48 -10.03
C HIS A 110 -4.14 -13.29 -10.66
N ARG A 111 -5.07 -14.22 -10.40
CA ARG A 111 -6.43 -14.13 -10.95
C ARG A 111 -7.18 -12.87 -10.50
N LEU A 112 -6.94 -12.39 -9.28
CA LEU A 112 -7.53 -11.15 -8.79
C LEU A 112 -6.94 -9.92 -9.48
N LEU A 113 -5.64 -9.91 -9.79
CA LEU A 113 -5.00 -8.86 -10.59
C LEU A 113 -5.55 -8.84 -12.03
N GLU A 114 -5.73 -10.01 -12.65
CA GLU A 114 -6.36 -10.12 -13.98
C GLU A 114 -7.80 -9.58 -13.98
N ARG A 115 -8.57 -9.86 -12.92
CA ARG A 115 -9.92 -9.28 -12.77
C ARG A 115 -9.88 -7.77 -12.56
N ALA A 116 -8.92 -7.27 -11.80
CA ALA A 116 -8.74 -5.82 -11.63
C ALA A 116 -8.40 -5.13 -12.96
N ASP A 117 -7.62 -5.78 -13.83
CA ASP A 117 -7.38 -5.27 -15.19
C ASP A 117 -8.69 -5.13 -15.97
N VAL A 118 -9.54 -6.16 -15.95
CA VAL A 118 -10.82 -6.12 -16.68
C VAL A 118 -11.68 -4.94 -16.21
N VAL A 119 -11.74 -4.71 -14.89
CA VAL A 119 -12.49 -3.57 -14.32
C VAL A 119 -11.90 -2.22 -14.75
N LEU A 120 -10.57 -2.14 -14.88
CA LEU A 120 -9.87 -0.90 -15.24
C LEU A 120 -9.64 -0.73 -16.75
N GLY A 121 -10.04 -1.69 -17.58
CA GLY A 121 -9.81 -1.70 -19.03
C GLY A 121 -8.37 -1.99 -19.44
N ARG A 122 -7.66 -2.89 -18.72
CA ARG A 122 -6.27 -3.32 -18.96
C ARG A 122 -5.27 -2.15 -19.11
N PRO A 123 -5.12 -1.30 -18.08
CA PRO A 123 -4.13 -0.21 -18.12
C PRO A 123 -2.73 -0.72 -18.40
N GLN A 124 -2.04 -0.04 -19.31
CA GLN A 124 -0.58 -0.05 -19.37
C GLN A 124 0.03 1.19 -18.68
N ASP A 125 -0.81 2.18 -18.36
CA ASP A 125 -0.44 3.43 -17.70
C ASP A 125 -1.44 3.86 -16.62
N LEU A 126 -1.15 5.00 -15.99
CA LEU A 126 -2.03 5.63 -14.99
C LEU A 126 -3.26 6.33 -15.62
N GLY A 127 -3.41 6.28 -16.95
CA GLY A 127 -4.43 6.97 -17.74
C GLY A 127 -4.21 8.48 -17.82
N GLU A 128 -5.17 9.20 -18.38
CA GLU A 128 -5.26 10.68 -18.36
C GLU A 128 -6.28 11.19 -17.31
N GLY A 129 -7.00 10.26 -16.66
CA GLY A 129 -8.04 10.60 -15.70
C GLY A 129 -7.52 11.22 -14.39
N PRO A 130 -8.43 11.75 -13.55
CA PRO A 130 -8.07 12.38 -12.28
C PRO A 130 -7.35 11.41 -11.35
N TRP A 131 -6.52 11.96 -10.46
CA TRP A 131 -5.84 11.17 -9.43
C TRP A 131 -6.82 10.31 -8.62
N LEU A 132 -7.89 10.95 -8.11
CA LEU A 132 -8.98 10.26 -7.43
C LEU A 132 -10.25 10.16 -8.31
N PRO A 133 -10.85 8.96 -8.42
CA PRO A 133 -10.39 7.70 -7.87
C PRO A 133 -9.52 6.87 -8.84
N ASP A 134 -9.30 7.32 -10.08
CA ASP A 134 -8.89 6.46 -11.20
C ASP A 134 -7.40 6.11 -11.18
N ALA A 135 -6.51 7.09 -11.34
CA ALA A 135 -5.07 6.84 -11.47
C ALA A 135 -4.47 6.20 -10.21
N ARG A 136 -4.99 6.55 -9.02
CA ARG A 136 -4.59 5.93 -7.75
C ARG A 136 -4.82 4.41 -7.77
N CYS A 137 -5.94 3.92 -8.31
CA CYS A 137 -6.22 2.48 -8.36
C CYS A 137 -5.26 1.78 -9.32
N ARG A 138 -4.97 2.40 -10.48
CA ARG A 138 -4.02 1.88 -11.47
C ARG A 138 -2.61 1.77 -10.89
N LEU A 139 -2.16 2.79 -10.13
CA LEU A 139 -0.86 2.74 -9.45
C LEU A 139 -0.77 1.61 -8.43
N ARG A 140 -1.83 1.40 -7.62
CA ARG A 140 -1.86 0.31 -6.63
C ARG A 140 -1.82 -1.06 -7.29
N LEU A 141 -2.49 -1.23 -8.43
CA LEU A 141 -2.40 -2.45 -9.24
C LEU A 141 -0.96 -2.72 -9.68
N LEU A 142 -0.23 -1.70 -10.15
CA LEU A 142 1.19 -1.84 -10.52
C LEU A 142 2.07 -2.25 -9.33
N TRP A 143 1.85 -1.69 -8.14
CA TRP A 143 2.59 -2.11 -6.95
C TRP A 143 2.42 -3.59 -6.64
N VAL A 144 1.17 -4.09 -6.62
CA VAL A 144 0.91 -5.50 -6.30
C VAL A 144 1.40 -6.42 -7.42
N ARG A 145 1.45 -5.95 -8.67
CA ARG A 145 2.09 -6.69 -9.77
C ARG A 145 3.60 -6.82 -9.60
N ALA A 146 4.27 -5.72 -9.26
CA ALA A 146 5.71 -5.74 -8.97
C ALA A 146 6.02 -6.68 -7.80
N GLU A 147 5.23 -6.58 -6.72
CA GLU A 147 5.33 -7.50 -5.59
C GLU A 147 5.07 -8.96 -6.02
N TRP A 148 4.01 -9.24 -6.79
CA TRP A 148 3.70 -10.59 -7.27
C TRP A 148 4.83 -11.18 -8.13
N ALA A 149 5.40 -10.41 -9.05
CA ALA A 149 6.53 -10.82 -9.88
C ALA A 149 7.75 -11.15 -9.01
N LEU A 150 8.05 -10.30 -8.02
CA LEU A 150 9.12 -10.52 -7.05
C LEU A 150 8.93 -11.84 -6.27
N TYR A 151 7.76 -12.07 -5.68
CA TYR A 151 7.48 -13.27 -4.87
C TYR A 151 7.40 -14.56 -5.69
N THR A 152 7.20 -14.48 -7.01
CA THR A 152 7.15 -15.64 -7.91
C THR A 152 8.46 -15.89 -8.66
N GLY A 153 9.51 -15.13 -8.35
CA GLY A 153 10.86 -15.35 -8.87
C GLY A 153 11.21 -14.56 -10.14
N ASP A 154 10.33 -13.68 -10.62
CA ASP A 154 10.60 -12.79 -11.75
C ASP A 154 10.99 -11.39 -11.27
N ALA A 155 12.15 -11.31 -10.62
CA ALA A 155 12.65 -10.07 -10.05
C ALA A 155 12.96 -9.01 -11.14
N LYS A 156 13.33 -9.44 -12.35
CA LYS A 156 13.55 -8.52 -13.48
C LYS A 156 12.24 -7.82 -13.85
N HIS A 157 11.16 -8.58 -14.04
CA HIS A 157 9.86 -7.99 -14.33
C HIS A 157 9.34 -7.12 -13.19
N ALA A 158 9.62 -7.49 -11.93
CA ALA A 158 9.28 -6.67 -10.77
C ALA A 158 9.90 -5.26 -10.86
N VAL A 159 11.20 -5.17 -11.22
CA VAL A 159 11.90 -3.89 -11.42
C VAL A 159 11.26 -3.10 -12.57
N GLU A 160 11.05 -3.74 -13.74
CA GLU A 160 10.45 -3.07 -14.91
C GLU A 160 9.07 -2.46 -14.61
N VAL A 161 8.23 -3.18 -13.85
CA VAL A 161 6.91 -2.69 -13.43
C VAL A 161 7.04 -1.53 -12.44
N ALA A 162 7.95 -1.62 -11.47
CA ALA A 162 8.15 -0.58 -10.47
C ALA A 162 8.75 0.71 -11.07
N GLU A 163 9.70 0.60 -12.00
CA GLU A 163 10.28 1.75 -12.72
C GLU A 163 9.22 2.45 -13.59
N ARG A 164 8.38 1.68 -14.30
CA ARG A 164 7.26 2.24 -15.05
C ARG A 164 6.29 3.00 -14.15
N ALA A 165 5.94 2.43 -13.00
CA ALA A 165 5.07 3.09 -12.03
C ALA A 165 5.67 4.40 -11.51
N GLN A 166 6.99 4.44 -11.27
CA GLN A 166 7.70 5.63 -10.84
C GLN A 166 7.71 6.71 -11.93
N ALA A 167 8.04 6.34 -13.18
CA ALA A 167 8.05 7.27 -14.32
C ALA A 167 6.67 7.91 -14.54
N GLN A 168 5.61 7.10 -14.59
CA GLN A 168 4.25 7.60 -14.81
C GLN A 168 3.74 8.50 -13.67
N LEU A 169 4.26 8.33 -12.45
CA LEU A 169 3.93 9.19 -11.33
C LEU A 169 4.69 10.53 -11.39
N ALA A 170 5.92 10.54 -11.93
CA ALA A 170 6.68 11.76 -12.18
C ALA A 170 5.97 12.66 -13.20
N ASP A 171 5.38 12.07 -14.24
CA ASP A 171 4.57 12.79 -15.26
C ASP A 171 3.30 13.45 -14.67
N ARG A 172 2.94 13.12 -13.42
CA ARG A 172 1.74 13.59 -12.71
C ARG A 172 2.09 14.44 -11.49
N ALA A 173 3.18 15.20 -11.55
CA ALA A 173 3.74 16.00 -10.45
C ALA A 173 2.71 16.86 -9.68
N ASP A 174 1.73 17.46 -10.37
CA ASP A 174 0.77 18.37 -9.74
C ASP A 174 -0.43 17.68 -9.07
N HIS A 175 -0.61 16.36 -9.27
CA HIS A 175 -1.85 15.66 -8.93
C HIS A 175 -1.64 14.39 -8.09
N GLY A 176 -0.40 13.91 -7.97
CA GLY A 176 -0.05 12.76 -7.13
C GLY A 176 0.12 13.12 -5.65
N SER A 177 -0.21 12.18 -4.76
CA SER A 177 0.07 12.34 -3.33
C SER A 177 1.54 11.96 -3.04
N GLU A 178 2.24 12.80 -2.29
CA GLU A 178 3.63 12.59 -1.85
C GLU A 178 3.86 11.19 -1.25
N ARG A 179 2.93 10.74 -0.40
CA ARG A 179 2.91 9.37 0.15
C ARG A 179 2.98 8.29 -0.92
N HIS A 180 2.31 8.47 -2.07
CA HIS A 180 2.33 7.50 -3.16
C HIS A 180 3.66 7.53 -3.92
N ARG A 181 4.35 8.68 -4.00
CA ARG A 181 5.71 8.74 -4.56
C ARG A 181 6.69 7.95 -3.69
N ILE A 182 6.67 8.22 -2.39
CA ILE A 182 7.54 7.54 -1.41
C ILE A 182 7.26 6.03 -1.39
N LYS A 183 5.98 5.61 -1.38
CA LYS A 183 5.63 4.18 -1.46
C LYS A 183 6.05 3.54 -2.78
N THR A 184 5.96 4.26 -3.90
CA THR A 184 6.45 3.74 -5.20
C THR A 184 7.95 3.53 -5.18
N GLY A 185 8.72 4.48 -4.63
CA GLY A 185 10.15 4.33 -4.40
C GLY A 185 10.48 3.12 -3.52
N LEU A 186 9.72 2.89 -2.45
CA LEU A 186 9.89 1.71 -1.60
C LEU A 186 9.69 0.39 -2.36
N VAL A 187 8.67 0.33 -3.23
CA VAL A 187 8.41 -0.86 -4.06
C VAL A 187 9.55 -1.10 -5.05
N LEU A 188 10.09 -0.03 -5.67
CA LEU A 188 11.25 -0.13 -6.55
C LEU A 188 12.49 -0.62 -5.80
N ALA A 189 12.79 -0.07 -4.62
CA ALA A 189 13.91 -0.50 -3.80
C ALA A 189 13.81 -1.99 -3.44
N ALA A 190 12.62 -2.46 -3.07
CA ALA A 190 12.38 -3.88 -2.77
C ALA A 190 12.53 -4.78 -4.02
N ALA A 191 12.05 -4.34 -5.19
CA ALA A 191 12.22 -5.07 -6.44
C ALA A 191 13.70 -5.19 -6.83
N ARG A 192 14.46 -4.08 -6.72
CA ARG A 192 15.91 -4.05 -6.98
C ARG A 192 16.69 -4.93 -6.02
N ALA A 193 16.32 -4.95 -4.73
CA ALA A 193 16.89 -5.86 -3.75
C ALA A 193 16.71 -7.33 -4.18
N GLY A 194 15.49 -7.72 -4.56
CA GLY A 194 15.21 -9.06 -5.04
C GLY A 194 15.89 -9.44 -6.36
N ALA A 195 16.20 -8.45 -7.20
CA ALA A 195 16.96 -8.62 -8.43
C ALA A 195 18.49 -8.68 -8.21
N GLY A 196 18.95 -8.62 -6.95
CA GLY A 196 20.38 -8.61 -6.61
C GLY A 196 21.07 -7.27 -6.84
N GLN A 197 20.34 -6.20 -7.17
CA GLN A 197 20.85 -4.84 -7.35
C GLN A 197 21.04 -4.14 -5.99
N THR A 198 21.80 -4.76 -5.10
CA THR A 198 21.89 -4.43 -3.67
C THR A 198 22.26 -2.96 -3.42
N GLU A 199 23.21 -2.41 -4.18
CA GLU A 199 23.66 -1.02 -3.97
C GLU A 199 22.58 -0.01 -4.37
N HIS A 200 21.95 -0.19 -5.53
CA HIS A 200 20.83 0.65 -5.95
C HIS A 200 19.66 0.53 -4.97
N ALA A 201 19.35 -0.68 -4.52
CA ALA A 201 18.29 -0.91 -3.53
C ALA A 201 18.57 -0.20 -2.21
N ARG A 202 19.83 -0.20 -1.75
CA ARG A 202 20.27 0.52 -0.54
C ARG A 202 20.12 2.03 -0.69
N GLN A 203 20.59 2.58 -1.81
CA GLN A 203 20.47 4.02 -2.09
C GLN A 203 19.00 4.45 -2.14
N ASP A 204 18.17 3.73 -2.89
CA ASP A 204 16.73 4.02 -3.01
C ASP A 204 16.03 3.90 -1.65
N ALA A 205 16.30 2.85 -0.88
CA ALA A 205 15.68 2.65 0.43
C ALA A 205 16.11 3.73 1.44
N SER A 206 17.35 4.22 1.39
CA SER A 206 17.80 5.37 2.20
C SER A 206 17.04 6.63 1.83
N THR A 207 16.94 6.95 0.53
CA THR A 207 16.16 8.11 0.07
C THR A 207 14.69 8.02 0.50
N VAL A 208 14.07 6.85 0.35
CA VAL A 208 12.69 6.62 0.79
C VAL A 208 12.54 6.81 2.29
N ARG A 209 13.47 6.29 3.10
CA ARG A 209 13.46 6.46 4.56
C ARG A 209 13.51 7.94 4.93
N ASP A 210 14.44 8.68 4.33
CA ASP A 210 14.67 10.08 4.67
C ASP A 210 13.46 10.95 4.26
N GLN A 211 12.91 10.74 3.05
CA GLN A 211 11.68 11.39 2.60
C GLN A 211 10.46 11.01 3.46
N ALA A 212 10.33 9.74 3.85
CA ALA A 212 9.26 9.30 4.73
C ALA A 212 9.37 9.93 6.13
N ALA A 213 10.59 10.10 6.64
CA ALA A 213 10.84 10.76 7.92
C ALA A 213 10.48 12.25 7.86
N GLU A 214 10.91 12.95 6.81
CA GLU A 214 10.58 14.36 6.57
C GLU A 214 9.07 14.58 6.46
N ALA A 215 8.36 13.72 5.73
CA ALA A 215 6.91 13.78 5.58
C ALA A 215 6.13 13.22 6.80
N GLY A 216 6.81 12.73 7.85
CA GLY A 216 6.18 12.12 9.02
C GLY A 216 5.43 10.81 8.75
N LEU A 217 5.69 10.16 7.61
CA LEU A 217 5.04 8.92 7.16
C LEU A 217 5.67 7.71 7.86
N LEU A 218 5.41 7.60 9.17
CA LEU A 218 6.04 6.65 10.07
C LEU A 218 5.99 5.17 9.59
N PRO A 219 4.87 4.64 9.04
CA PRO A 219 4.84 3.27 8.52
C PRO A 219 5.79 3.04 7.33
N LEU A 220 5.97 4.03 6.45
CA LEU A 220 6.90 3.93 5.32
C LEU A 220 8.35 4.07 5.77
N CYS A 221 8.62 4.94 6.76
CA CYS A 221 9.93 5.06 7.38
C CYS A 221 10.35 3.74 8.04
N TRP A 222 9.43 3.09 8.77
CA TRP A 222 9.66 1.77 9.34
C TRP A 222 9.94 0.70 8.27
N ALA A 223 9.14 0.66 7.21
CA ALA A 223 9.30 -0.32 6.14
C ALA A 223 10.62 -0.14 5.37
N ALA A 224 11.01 1.11 5.06
CA ALA A 224 12.29 1.41 4.42
C ALA A 224 13.49 1.07 5.31
N SER A 225 13.41 1.40 6.60
CA SER A 225 14.44 1.03 7.58
C SER A 225 14.56 -0.48 7.75
N SER A 226 13.44 -1.21 7.71
CA SER A 226 13.43 -2.67 7.77
C SER A 226 14.06 -3.30 6.52
N LEU A 227 13.81 -2.73 5.34
CA LEU A 227 14.45 -3.15 4.10
C LEU A 227 15.97 -2.93 4.15
N LEU A 228 16.42 -1.75 4.60
CA LEU A 228 17.84 -1.46 4.80
C LEU A 228 18.51 -2.44 5.76
N GLN A 229 17.87 -2.75 6.88
CA GLN A 229 18.36 -3.74 7.83
C GLN A 229 18.50 -5.13 7.19
N GLY A 230 17.53 -5.54 6.36
CA GLY A 230 17.55 -6.81 5.62
C GLY A 230 18.64 -6.90 4.55
N LEU A 231 19.07 -5.76 3.99
CA LEU A 231 20.19 -5.68 3.06
C LEU A 231 21.57 -5.76 3.75
N GLY A 232 21.61 -5.77 5.09
CA GLY A 232 22.83 -5.71 5.90
C GLY A 232 23.54 -4.36 5.80
N ASP A 233 24.54 -4.11 6.64
CA ASP A 233 25.38 -2.92 6.50
C ASP A 233 26.24 -3.03 5.23
N ALA A 234 26.58 -1.87 4.62
CA ALA A 234 27.63 -1.87 3.62
C ALA A 234 28.93 -2.37 4.29
N PRO A 235 29.78 -3.18 3.62
CA PRO A 235 31.04 -3.62 4.19
C PRO A 235 31.82 -2.39 4.66
N ASP A 236 32.20 -2.41 5.94
CA ASP A 236 32.76 -1.30 6.68
C ASP A 236 33.97 -0.71 5.92
N SER A 237 33.86 0.53 5.48
CA SER A 237 34.97 1.27 4.86
C SER A 237 35.97 1.70 5.93
N GLY A 238 36.67 0.73 6.54
CA GLY A 238 37.81 0.95 7.43
C GLY A 238 37.51 1.66 8.76
N PRO A 239 38.52 1.76 9.64
CA PRO A 239 38.41 2.44 10.92
C PRO A 239 38.34 3.95 10.69
N GLY A 240 37.12 4.46 10.51
CA GLY A 240 36.82 5.84 10.12
C GLY A 240 35.45 6.02 9.46
N GLY A 241 34.66 4.96 9.30
CA GLY A 241 33.30 5.01 8.76
C GLY A 241 32.39 6.01 9.49
N PRO A 242 31.41 6.60 8.78
CA PRO A 242 30.52 7.62 9.33
C PRO A 242 29.79 7.08 10.57
N ALA A 243 29.60 7.96 11.57
CA ALA A 243 28.86 7.65 12.79
C ALA A 243 27.52 6.98 12.47
N PRO A 244 27.02 6.05 13.32
CA PRO A 244 25.73 5.41 13.11
C PRO A 244 24.66 6.49 12.88
N SER A 245 23.93 6.37 11.77
CA SER A 245 22.93 7.36 11.37
C SER A 245 21.98 7.61 12.53
N THR A 246 21.80 8.88 12.91
CA THR A 246 20.94 9.38 13.99
C THR A 246 19.44 9.15 13.78
N GLY A 247 19.05 8.27 12.86
CA GLY A 247 17.67 7.86 12.62
C GLY A 247 17.17 6.90 13.70
N ALA A 248 15.89 6.98 14.04
CA ALA A 248 15.24 6.03 14.94
C ALA A 248 15.43 4.60 14.42
N SER A 249 15.79 3.66 15.31
CA SER A 249 15.98 2.27 14.91
C SER A 249 14.66 1.64 14.44
N VAL A 250 14.72 0.54 13.67
CA VAL A 250 13.53 -0.24 13.26
C VAL A 250 12.68 -0.63 14.47
N ILE A 251 13.31 -0.92 15.62
CA ILE A 251 12.65 -1.28 16.88
C ILE A 251 11.92 -0.08 17.47
N ASP A 252 12.52 1.11 17.46
CA ASP A 252 11.90 2.33 18.00
C ASP A 252 10.71 2.78 17.15
N LEU A 253 10.87 2.74 15.82
CA LEU A 253 9.78 3.02 14.87
C LEU A 253 8.62 2.04 15.06
N HIS A 254 8.91 0.75 15.25
CA HIS A 254 7.90 -0.28 15.51
C HIS A 254 7.17 -0.03 16.83
N ARG A 255 7.90 0.27 17.92
CA ARG A 255 7.33 0.60 19.23
C ARG A 255 6.38 1.80 19.13
N LEU A 256 6.83 2.89 18.50
CA LEU A 256 6.02 4.09 18.31
C LEU A 256 4.75 3.82 17.50
N LEU A 257 4.84 2.99 16.45
CA LEU A 257 3.66 2.60 15.67
C LEU A 257 2.67 1.79 16.53
N MET A 258 3.14 0.87 17.38
CA MET A 258 2.29 0.12 18.31
C MET A 258 1.63 1.03 19.35
N GLU A 259 2.37 1.97 19.94
CA GLU A 259 1.85 2.98 20.87
C GLU A 259 0.75 3.83 20.23
N ARG A 260 0.88 4.14 18.94
CA ARG A 260 -0.14 4.85 18.13
C ARG A 260 -1.27 3.95 17.64
N GLY A 261 -1.30 2.68 18.05
CA GLY A 261 -2.36 1.73 17.75
C GLY A 261 -2.35 1.19 16.33
N MET A 262 -1.19 1.14 15.66
CA MET A 262 -1.06 0.34 14.45
C MET A 262 -1.24 -1.14 14.80
N PRO A 263 -1.98 -1.91 14.00
CA PRO A 263 -2.44 -3.26 14.34
C PRO A 263 -1.33 -4.31 14.14
N PHE A 264 -0.16 -4.12 14.75
CA PHE A 264 0.85 -5.15 14.83
C PHE A 264 0.43 -6.29 15.76
N VAL A 265 0.97 -7.47 15.49
CA VAL A 265 0.80 -8.62 16.36
C VAL A 265 1.62 -8.39 17.63
N THR A 266 0.97 -8.38 18.78
CA THR A 266 1.62 -8.13 20.07
C THR A 266 2.23 -9.40 20.68
N SER A 267 1.92 -10.59 20.15
CA SER A 267 2.45 -11.86 20.66
C SER A 267 2.54 -12.98 19.60
N ALA A 268 3.47 -13.92 19.76
CA ALA A 268 3.61 -15.08 18.87
C ALA A 268 2.37 -16.01 18.85
N ASN A 269 1.44 -15.86 19.80
CA ASN A 269 0.22 -16.67 19.92
C ASN A 269 -0.94 -16.20 19.02
N ASP A 270 -0.79 -15.08 18.30
CA ASP A 270 -1.84 -14.56 17.40
C ASP A 270 -1.59 -14.90 15.91
N ARG A 271 -0.67 -15.84 15.60
CA ARG A 271 -0.29 -16.24 14.23
C ARG A 271 -1.10 -17.42 13.68
#